data_AF-A0A812R0H5-F1
#
_entry.id   AF-A0A812R0H5-F1
#
_cell.length_a   1.000
_cell.length_b   1.000
_cell.length_c   1.000
_cell.angle_alpha   90.00
_cell.angle_beta   90.00
_cell.angle_gamma   90.00
#
_symmetry.space_group_name_H-M   'P 1'
#
loop_
_entity.id
_entity.type
_entity.pdbx_description
1 polymer ?
#
loop_
_entity_poly.entity_id
_entity_poly.type
_entity_poly.pdbx_seq_one_letter_code
_entity_poly.pdbx_strand_id
1 'polypeptide(L)'
;MEGMAMAKTMFGEGPAVPDYENVPSAVFSQPPCGTCGLTEAAAATKYGSVDVYVTKFKPMKHTMPTGRGEEDDSEAAGSFRFL
;
A
#
# COMPACT_ATOMS: atom_id res chain seq x y z
N MET A 1 17.52 6.09 6.79
CA MET A 1 18.25 4.84 6.46
C MET A 1 19.60 5.14 5.81
N GLU A 2 19.63 6.03 4.82
CA GLU A 2 20.86 6.45 4.12
C GLU A 2 21.95 7.00 5.05
N GLY A 3 21.62 7.88 6.00
CA GLY A 3 22.62 8.42 6.94
C GLY A 3 23.27 7.34 7.83
N MET A 4 22.53 6.28 8.18
CA MET A 4 23.06 5.15 8.93
C MET A 4 23.91 4.23 8.05
N ALA A 5 23.51 4.02 6.80
CA ALA A 5 24.27 3.27 5.80
C ALA A 5 25.61 3.97 5.47
N MET A 6 25.59 5.30 5.36
CA MET A 6 26.78 6.13 5.21
C MET A 6 27.70 6.03 6.44
N ALA A 7 27.16 6.21 7.64
CA ALA A 7 27.96 6.11 8.87
C ALA A 7 28.61 4.73 9.03
N LYS A 8 27.89 3.66 8.71
CA LYS A 8 28.41 2.28 8.76
C LYS A 8 29.48 2.02 7.69
N THR A 9 29.34 2.60 6.50
CA THR A 9 30.35 2.49 5.44
C THR A 9 31.62 3.28 5.77
N MET A 10 31.49 4.44 6.42
CA MET A 10 32.64 5.31 6.75
C MET A 10 33.37 4.90 8.03
N PHE A 11 32.66 4.37 9.02
CA PHE A 11 33.21 4.13 10.37
C PHE A 11 32.98 2.70 10.90
N GLY A 12 32.32 1.82 10.14
CA GLY A 12 32.03 0.43 10.51
C GLY A 12 32.76 -0.60 9.63
N GLU A 13 32.44 -1.88 9.83
CA GLU A 13 33.10 -3.01 9.17
C GLU A 13 32.47 -3.38 7.82
N GLY A 14 32.45 -2.42 6.87
CA GLY A 14 32.17 -2.70 5.47
C GLY A 14 31.03 -1.88 4.85
N PRO A 15 30.89 -1.95 3.51
CA PRO A 15 29.94 -1.14 2.77
C PRO A 15 28.50 -1.55 3.11
N ALA A 16 27.71 -0.57 3.51
CA ALA A 16 26.28 -0.72 3.73
C ALA A 16 25.53 0.11 2.69
N VAL A 17 24.70 -0.57 1.88
CA VAL A 17 23.85 0.07 0.87
C VAL A 17 22.40 0.05 1.39
N PRO A 18 21.70 1.19 1.41
CA PRO A 18 20.29 1.23 1.77
C PRO A 18 19.46 0.51 0.71
N ASP A 19 18.55 -0.35 1.16
CA ASP A 19 17.59 -1.01 0.29
C ASP A 19 16.42 -0.06 0.02
N TYR A 20 16.09 0.12 -1.26
CA TYR A 20 14.99 0.95 -1.73
C TYR A 20 13.84 0.12 -2.30
N GLU A 21 13.97 -1.20 -2.34
CA GLU A 21 12.84 -2.05 -2.69
C GLU A 21 11.80 -2.04 -1.56
N ASN A 22 10.53 -1.90 -1.94
CA ASN A 22 9.38 -1.98 -1.03
C ASN A 22 9.39 -0.98 0.14
N VAL A 23 9.84 0.25 -0.09
CA VAL A 23 9.73 1.32 0.90
C VAL A 23 8.24 1.74 1.04
N PRO A 24 7.62 1.60 2.22
CA PRO A 24 6.22 1.99 2.42
C PRO A 24 6.09 3.51 2.37
N SER A 25 5.06 3.99 1.66
CA SER A 25 4.76 5.41 1.48
C SER A 25 3.28 5.69 1.71
N ALA A 26 2.94 6.90 2.18
CA ALA A 26 1.57 7.31 2.44
C ALA A 26 1.29 8.70 1.87
N VAL A 27 0.07 8.89 1.36
CA VAL A 27 -0.46 10.15 0.85
C VAL A 27 -1.59 10.60 1.76
N PHE A 28 -1.40 11.73 2.43
CA PHE A 28 -2.37 12.33 3.35
C PHE A 28 -3.44 13.13 2.59
N SER A 29 -4.25 12.43 1.81
CA SER A 29 -5.49 12.96 1.21
C SER A 29 -6.70 12.65 2.11
N GLN A 30 -7.88 13.15 1.75
CA GLN A 30 -9.15 12.79 2.39
C GLN A 30 -9.97 11.97 1.38
N PRO A 31 -10.00 10.62 1.48
CA PRO A 31 -9.41 9.74 2.50
C PRO A 31 -7.90 9.45 2.28
N PRO A 32 -7.12 9.15 3.34
CA PRO A 32 -5.69 8.88 3.22
C PRO A 32 -5.42 7.54 2.51
N CYS A 33 -4.32 7.48 1.77
CA CYS A 33 -3.88 6.30 1.01
C CYS A 33 -2.48 5.87 1.46
N GLY A 34 -2.24 4.57 1.56
CA GLY A 34 -0.92 3.98 1.81
C GLY A 34 -0.60 2.95 0.74
N THR A 35 0.65 2.90 0.28
CA THR A 35 1.14 1.92 -0.68
C THR A 35 2.55 1.46 -0.30
N CYS A 36 2.88 0.23 -0.64
CA CYS A 36 4.19 -0.36 -0.39
C CYS A 36 4.53 -1.29 -1.55
N GLY A 37 5.74 -1.16 -2.10
CA GLY A 37 6.21 -2.01 -3.19
C GLY A 37 5.71 -1.61 -4.57
N LEU A 38 5.59 -2.61 -5.44
CA LEU A 38 5.28 -2.41 -6.86
C LEU A 38 3.78 -2.24 -7.10
N THR A 39 3.45 -1.49 -8.14
CA THR A 39 2.09 -1.50 -8.70
C THR A 39 1.84 -2.82 -9.42
N GLU A 40 0.57 -3.21 -9.57
CA GLU A 40 0.17 -4.41 -10.31
C GLU A 40 0.77 -4.45 -11.72
N ALA A 41 0.73 -3.33 -12.45
CA ALA A 41 1.32 -3.23 -13.78
C ALA A 41 2.85 -3.42 -13.78
N ALA A 42 3.54 -2.86 -12.78
CA ALA A 42 4.98 -3.04 -12.64
C ALA A 42 5.34 -4.47 -12.23
N ALA A 43 4.53 -5.10 -11.38
CA ALA A 43 4.69 -6.49 -10.97
C ALA A 43 4.45 -7.46 -12.14
N ALA A 44 3.40 -7.22 -12.95
CA ALA A 44 3.12 -8.00 -14.16
C ALA A 44 4.26 -7.88 -15.18
N THR A 45 4.88 -6.70 -15.31
CA THR A 45 6.04 -6.51 -16.20
C THR A 45 7.30 -7.23 -15.67
N LYS A 46 7.54 -7.19 -14.35
CA LYS A 46 8.76 -7.77 -13.74
C LYS A 46 8.68 -9.29 -13.54
N TYR A 47 7.49 -9.83 -13.25
CA TYR A 47 7.29 -11.23 -12.85
C TYR A 47 6.34 -12.02 -13.77
N GLY A 48 5.70 -11.37 -14.74
CA GLY A 48 4.75 -12.00 -15.67
C GLY A 48 3.38 -12.24 -15.03
N SER A 49 3.10 -13.47 -14.63
CA SER A 49 1.82 -13.84 -14.00
C SER A 49 1.79 -13.40 -12.54
N VAL A 50 0.82 -12.57 -12.17
CA VAL A 50 0.63 -12.09 -10.79
C VAL A 50 -0.80 -12.34 -10.33
N ASP A 51 -0.95 -12.82 -9.10
CA ASP A 51 -2.25 -12.99 -8.45
C ASP A 51 -2.61 -11.72 -7.68
N VAL A 52 -3.81 -11.19 -7.93
CA VAL A 52 -4.26 -9.89 -7.41
C VAL A 52 -5.45 -10.08 -6.50
N TYR A 53 -5.28 -9.70 -5.24
CA TYR A 53 -6.30 -9.83 -4.20
C TYR A 53 -6.81 -8.45 -3.81
N VAL A 54 -8.11 -8.20 -3.98
CA VAL A 54 -8.73 -6.89 -3.72
C VAL A 54 -9.88 -7.05 -2.74
N THR A 55 -9.90 -6.22 -1.70
CA THR A 55 -11.03 -6.09 -0.78
C THR A 55 -11.45 -4.62 -0.69
N LYS A 56 -12.75 -4.37 -0.79
CA LYS A 56 -13.34 -3.04 -0.59
C LYS A 56 -14.48 -3.19 0.41
N PHE A 57 -14.45 -2.44 1.51
CA PHE A 57 -15.50 -2.45 2.52
C PHE A 57 -15.75 -1.04 3.05
N LYS A 58 -17.01 -0.77 3.40
CA LYS A 58 -17.40 0.48 4.06
C LYS A 58 -17.11 0.33 5.57
N PRO A 59 -16.28 1.20 6.18
CA PRO A 59 -16.00 1.10 7.61
C PRO A 59 -17.28 1.32 8.42
N MET A 60 -17.48 0.53 9.48
CA MET A 60 -18.71 0.58 10.29
C MET A 60 -19.02 1.96 10.90
N LYS A 61 -17.98 2.79 11.12
CA LYS A 61 -18.16 4.18 11.56
C LYS A 61 -18.98 5.02 10.57
N HIS A 62 -18.88 4.71 9.28
CA HIS A 62 -19.63 5.36 8.20
C HIS A 62 -20.99 4.69 7.92
N THR A 63 -21.36 3.64 8.66
CA THR A 63 -22.65 2.94 8.51
C THR A 63 -23.62 3.25 9.65
N MET A 64 -23.23 4.03 10.65
CA MET A 64 -24.17 4.54 11.65
C MET A 64 -25.02 5.65 11.03
N PRO A 65 -26.36 5.61 11.12
CA PRO A 65 -27.23 6.63 10.54
C PRO A 65 -27.19 7.89 11.42
N THR A 66 -26.16 8.71 11.24
CA THR A 66 -26.15 10.10 11.74
C THR A 66 -26.89 11.00 10.75
N GLY A 67 -28.20 10.80 10.59
CA GLY A 67 -29.17 11.79 10.08
C GLY A 67 -28.90 12.54 8.76
N ARG A 68 -27.85 12.25 8.00
CA ARG A 68 -27.50 12.90 6.74
C ARG A 68 -27.03 11.83 5.77
N GLY A 69 -27.92 11.48 4.85
CA GLY A 69 -27.61 10.58 3.74
C GLY A 69 -26.64 11.26 2.80
N GLU A 70 -25.35 10.96 2.95
CA GLU A 70 -24.40 11.05 1.85
C GLU A 70 -24.49 9.70 1.12
N GLU A 71 -25.28 9.70 0.05
CA GLU A 71 -25.31 8.68 -1.00
C GLU A 71 -23.97 8.75 -1.72
N ASP A 72 -23.06 7.87 -1.33
CA ASP A 72 -21.81 7.64 -2.04
C ASP A 72 -22.01 6.33 -2.82
N ASP A 73 -22.09 6.45 -4.15
CA ASP A 73 -22.35 5.40 -5.14
C ASP A 73 -21.47 4.16 -4.89
N SER A 74 -22.01 3.20 -4.16
CA SER A 74 -21.31 1.97 -3.78
C SER A 74 -21.64 0.84 -4.73
N GLU A 75 -20.77 0.61 -5.72
CA GLU A 75 -20.73 -0.67 -6.44
C GLU A 75 -20.11 -1.73 -5.51
N ALA A 76 -20.97 -2.47 -4.83
CA ALA A 76 -20.60 -3.57 -3.95
C ALA A 76 -20.13 -4.77 -4.80
N ALA A 77 -18.83 -4.92 -4.97
CA ALA A 77 -18.23 -6.15 -5.49
C ALA A 77 -17.29 -6.76 -4.45
N GLY A 78 -17.88 -7.48 -3.49
CA GLY A 78 -17.16 -8.49 -2.73
C GLY A 78 -16.84 -9.65 -3.65
N SER A 79 -15.66 -9.68 -4.26
CA SER A 79 -15.17 -10.86 -4.96
C SER A 79 -14.21 -11.61 -4.04
N PHE A 80 -14.76 -12.56 -3.28
CA PHE A 80 -13.96 -13.60 -2.64
C PHE A 80 -13.65 -14.65 -3.70
N ARG A 81 -12.37 -14.77 -4.08
CA ARG A 81 -11.83 -15.97 -4.73
C ARG A 81 -10.87 -16.65 -3.74
N PHE A 82 -11.41 -17.60 -2.98
CA PHE A 82 -10.61 -18.66 -2.38
C PHE A 82 -10.46 -19.77 -3.42
N LEU A 83 -9.25 -20.35 -3.50
CA LEU A 83 -9.02 -21.66 -4.12
C LEU A 83 -9.87 -22.73 -3.40
#